data_AF-A0AAV3BFR4-F1
#
_entry.id   AF-A0AAV3BFR4-F1
#
_cell.length_a   1.000
_cell.length_b   1.000
_cell.length_c   1.000
_cell.angle_alpha   90.00
_cell.angle_beta   90.00
_cell.angle_gamma   90.00
#
_symmetry.space_group_name_H-M   'P 1'
#
loop_
_entity.id
_entity.type
_entity.pdbx_description
1 polymer ?
#
loop_
_entity_poly.entity_id
_entity_poly.type
_entity_poly.pdbx_seq_one_letter_code
_entity_poly.pdbx_strand_id
1 'polypeptide(L)'
;MRSENIRVNELYKMLRDFYITCFPQRISDNIDMTVNYKRMLIEYLNGEFFDAEIKAVDGIYKITGDIVQVYKESNPPEGSTAYLIAKLSEDGELKKLLDNGVKDLEDFDFWLNMEGYVENGVASEKLITQKEWFN
;
A
#
# COMPACT_ATOMS: atom_id res chain seq x y z
N MET A 1 13.77 3.67 -0.02
CA MET A 1 12.55 2.87 -0.25
C MET A 1 12.97 1.50 -0.72
N ARG A 2 12.29 0.45 -0.24
CA ARG A 2 12.52 -0.96 -0.56
C ARG A 2 11.54 -1.46 -1.62
N SER A 3 10.35 -0.87 -1.71
CA SER A 3 9.36 -1.19 -2.74
C SER A 3 9.80 -0.62 -4.08
N GLU A 4 9.91 -1.49 -5.09
CA GLU A 4 10.29 -1.10 -6.46
C GLU A 4 9.09 -0.63 -7.30
N ASN A 5 7.86 -0.96 -6.87
CA ASN A 5 6.63 -0.75 -7.68
C ASN A 5 5.61 0.17 -7.00
N ILE A 6 5.96 0.80 -5.89
CA ILE A 6 5.12 1.81 -5.22
C ILE A 6 5.98 3.03 -4.94
N ARG A 7 5.52 4.18 -5.42
CA ARG A 7 6.21 5.46 -5.29
C ARG A 7 5.95 6.08 -3.91
N VAL A 8 6.88 6.91 -3.44
CA VAL A 8 6.77 7.59 -2.13
C VAL A 8 5.48 8.40 -1.99
N ASN A 9 5.04 9.06 -3.06
CA ASN A 9 3.81 9.86 -3.06
C ASN A 9 2.54 9.00 -2.93
N GLU A 10 2.59 7.75 -3.39
CA GLU A 10 1.49 6.79 -3.25
C GLU A 10 1.42 6.29 -1.80
N LEU A 11 2.57 5.94 -1.20
CA LEU A 11 2.65 5.61 0.23
C LEU A 11 2.19 6.77 1.11
N TYR A 12 2.60 8.00 0.78
CA TYR A 12 2.15 9.21 1.46
C TYR A 12 0.64 9.35 1.42
N LYS A 13 0.04 9.20 0.23
CA LYS A 13 -1.40 9.30 0.06
C LYS A 13 -2.14 8.24 0.90
N MET A 14 -1.68 6.99 0.88
CA MET A 14 -2.27 5.93 1.70
C MET A 14 -2.27 6.28 3.19
N LEU A 15 -1.13 6.69 3.75
CA LEU A 15 -1.03 7.05 5.17
C LEU A 15 -1.83 8.30 5.51
N ARG A 16 -1.75 9.33 4.68
CA ARG A 16 -2.51 10.56 4.86
C ARG A 16 -4.01 10.28 4.91
N ASP A 17 -4.53 9.52 3.96
CA ASP A 17 -5.96 9.20 3.89
C ASP A 17 -6.38 8.38 5.11
N PHE A 18 -5.58 7.41 5.54
CA PHE A 18 -5.82 6.65 6.76
C PHE A 18 -5.91 7.56 8.01
N TYR A 19 -4.95 8.45 8.22
CA TYR A 19 -4.98 9.40 9.35
C TYR A 19 -6.16 10.37 9.29
N ILE A 20 -6.50 10.88 8.10
CA ILE A 20 -7.60 11.83 7.93
C ILE A 20 -8.97 11.17 8.14
N THR A 21 -9.15 9.91 7.72
CA THR A 21 -10.42 9.19 7.96
C THR A 21 -10.73 9.00 9.44
N CYS A 22 -9.70 8.98 10.29
CA CYS A 22 -9.85 8.89 11.73
C CYS A 22 -9.96 10.25 12.42
N PHE A 23 -9.66 11.37 11.76
CA PHE A 23 -9.60 12.68 12.39
C PHE A 23 -11.00 13.22 12.78
N PRO A 24 -11.16 13.86 13.96
CA PRO A 24 -10.14 14.24 14.95
C PRO A 24 -9.84 13.18 16.00
N GLN A 25 -10.37 11.96 15.86
CA GLN A 25 -10.09 10.87 16.79
C GLN A 25 -8.66 10.36 16.62
N ARG A 26 -8.08 9.86 17.72
CA ARG A 26 -6.83 9.12 17.68
C ARG A 26 -7.06 7.72 17.15
N ILE A 27 -6.09 7.21 16.40
CA ILE A 27 -6.01 5.77 16.09
C ILE A 27 -6.00 4.99 17.40
N SER A 28 -6.73 3.88 17.44
CA SER A 28 -6.78 3.03 18.63
C SER A 28 -5.43 2.36 18.88
N ASP A 29 -4.97 2.44 20.14
CA ASP A 29 -3.75 1.75 20.62
C ASP A 29 -3.82 0.22 20.44
N ASN A 30 -5.01 -0.35 20.21
CA ASN A 30 -5.24 -1.78 19.99
C ASN A 30 -5.13 -2.21 18.52
N ILE A 31 -4.93 -1.27 17.58
CA ILE A 31 -4.78 -1.60 16.16
C ILE A 31 -3.38 -2.17 15.92
N ASP A 32 -3.31 -3.36 15.33
CA ASP A 32 -2.07 -3.88 14.77
C ASP A 32 -1.73 -3.10 13.49
N MET A 33 -0.81 -2.15 13.65
CA MET A 33 -0.41 -1.25 12.56
C MET A 33 0.28 -1.98 11.41
N THR A 34 1.06 -3.03 11.68
CA THR A 34 1.72 -3.84 10.64
C THR A 34 0.68 -4.56 9.77
N VAL A 35 -0.36 -5.14 10.40
CA VAL A 35 -1.50 -5.73 9.67
C VAL A 35 -2.27 -4.65 8.89
N ASN A 36 -2.47 -3.48 9.50
CA ASN A 36 -3.15 -2.36 8.84
C ASN A 36 -2.39 -1.87 7.60
N TYR A 37 -1.06 -1.70 7.68
CA TYR A 37 -0.23 -1.34 6.52
C TYR A 37 -0.33 -2.35 5.40
N LYS A 38 -0.32 -3.65 5.74
CA LYS A 38 -0.51 -4.70 4.75
C LYS A 38 -1.88 -4.60 4.07
N ARG A 39 -2.94 -4.33 4.84
CA ARG A 39 -4.29 -4.10 4.30
C ARG A 39 -4.33 -2.88 3.38
N MET A 40 -3.74 -1.75 3.78
CA MET A 40 -3.69 -0.52 2.97
C MET A 40 -3.02 -0.76 1.63
N LEU A 41 -1.90 -1.49 1.59
CA LEU A 41 -1.23 -1.87 0.34
C LEU A 41 -2.12 -2.73 -0.56
N ILE A 42 -2.82 -3.71 0.01
CA ILE A 42 -3.73 -4.58 -0.72
C ILE A 42 -4.92 -3.80 -1.28
N GLU A 43 -5.54 -2.93 -0.48
CA GLU A 43 -6.66 -2.08 -0.90
C GLU A 43 -6.22 -1.13 -2.02
N TYR A 44 -5.02 -0.54 -1.91
CA TYR A 44 -4.44 0.27 -2.96
C TYR A 44 -4.26 -0.52 -4.27
N LEU A 45 -3.59 -1.68 -4.21
CA LEU A 45 -3.35 -2.50 -5.40
C LEU A 45 -4.66 -3.01 -6.02
N ASN A 46 -5.65 -3.39 -5.21
CA ASN A 46 -6.98 -3.80 -5.71
C ASN A 46 -7.73 -2.64 -6.37
N GLY A 47 -7.52 -1.40 -5.94
CA GLY A 47 -8.04 -0.22 -6.63
C GLY A 47 -7.45 -0.01 -8.02
N GLU A 48 -6.21 -0.47 -8.24
CA GLU A 48 -5.50 -0.40 -9.53
C GLU A 48 -5.76 -1.63 -10.41
N PHE A 49 -6.03 -2.79 -9.81
CA PHE A 49 -6.23 -4.06 -10.52
C PHE A 49 -7.71 -4.24 -10.90
N PHE A 50 -8.19 -3.49 -11.90
CA PHE A 50 -9.62 -3.52 -12.30
C PHE A 50 -10.20 -4.93 -12.53
N ASP A 51 -9.44 -5.82 -13.19
CA ASP A 51 -9.88 -7.17 -13.60
C ASP A 51 -9.20 -8.31 -12.81
N ALA A 52 -8.46 -7.99 -11.75
CA ALA A 52 -7.78 -8.96 -10.89
C ALA A 52 -7.82 -8.50 -9.43
N GLU A 53 -7.86 -9.41 -8.48
CA GLU A 53 -7.91 -9.06 -7.06
C GLU A 53 -6.85 -9.82 -6.27
N ILE A 54 -6.25 -9.14 -5.30
CA ILE A 54 -5.49 -9.76 -4.23
C ILE A 54 -6.46 -10.22 -3.15
N LYS A 55 -6.50 -11.53 -2.90
CA LYS A 55 -7.26 -12.13 -1.80
C LYS A 55 -6.49 -13.22 -1.08
N ALA A 56 -6.90 -13.54 0.14
CA ALA A 56 -6.34 -14.67 0.88
C ALA A 56 -6.89 -15.99 0.33
N VAL A 57 -5.99 -16.88 -0.09
CA VAL A 57 -6.27 -18.25 -0.50
C VAL A 57 -5.46 -19.16 0.41
N ASP A 58 -6.13 -19.95 1.24
CA ASP A 58 -5.51 -20.83 2.24
C ASP A 58 -4.52 -20.10 3.17
N GLY A 59 -4.88 -18.88 3.58
CA GLY A 59 -4.07 -18.05 4.48
C GLY A 59 -2.90 -17.32 3.79
N ILE A 60 -2.75 -17.45 2.47
CA ILE A 60 -1.71 -16.78 1.68
C ILE A 60 -2.37 -15.82 0.69
N TYR A 61 -1.92 -14.57 0.66
CA TYR A 61 -2.39 -13.61 -0.34
C TYR A 61 -1.93 -14.02 -1.74
N LYS A 62 -2.86 -14.04 -2.69
CA LYS A 62 -2.62 -14.33 -4.11
C LYS A 62 -3.40 -13.35 -4.98
N ILE A 63 -2.85 -13.04 -6.15
CA ILE A 63 -3.62 -12.37 -7.20
C ILE A 63 -4.48 -13.42 -7.90
N THR A 64 -5.76 -13.12 -8.06
CA THR A 64 -6.75 -13.99 -8.69
C THR A 64 -7.59 -13.20 -9.69
N GLY A 65 -8.13 -13.89 -10.69
CA GLY A 65 -8.91 -13.28 -11.78
C GLY A 65 -8.62 -13.99 -13.09
N ASP A 66 -9.62 -14.09 -13.95
CA ASP A 66 -9.51 -14.85 -15.21
C ASP A 66 -8.46 -14.24 -16.15
N ILE A 67 -8.20 -12.93 -16.02
CA ILE A 67 -7.23 -12.20 -16.84
C ILE A 67 -5.77 -12.48 -16.47
N VAL A 68 -5.50 -13.02 -15.26
CA VAL A 68 -4.13 -13.19 -14.75
C VAL A 68 -3.32 -14.09 -15.68
N GLN A 69 -3.90 -15.21 -16.11
CA GLN A 69 -3.21 -16.15 -17.00
C GLN A 69 -2.94 -15.52 -18.38
N VAL A 70 -3.90 -14.74 -18.89
CA VAL A 70 -3.73 -14.00 -20.15
C VAL A 70 -2.58 -13.01 -20.05
N TYR A 71 -2.47 -12.25 -18.96
CA TYR A 71 -1.36 -11.32 -18.77
C TYR A 71 -0.01 -12.03 -18.65
N LYS A 72 0.08 -13.17 -17.96
CA LYS A 72 1.31 -13.98 -17.90
C LYS A 72 1.75 -14.47 -19.29
N GLU A 73 0.81 -14.89 -20.13
CA GLU A 73 1.11 -15.38 -21.49
C GLU A 73 1.41 -14.27 -22.49
N SER A 74 0.82 -13.08 -22.32
CA SER A 74 0.93 -11.97 -23.27
C SER A 74 2.23 -11.16 -23.20
N ASN A 75 3.06 -11.37 -22.16
CA ASN A 75 4.29 -10.60 -21.90
C ASN A 75 4.10 -9.07 -22.06
N PRO A 76 3.22 -8.45 -21.24
CA PRO A 76 2.86 -7.04 -21.34
C PRO A 76 4.06 -6.11 -21.09
N PRO A 77 4.02 -4.86 -21.58
CA PRO A 77 5.12 -3.92 -21.42
C PRO A 77 5.35 -3.54 -19.95
N GLU A 78 6.62 -3.44 -19.56
CA GLU A 78 7.03 -2.99 -18.24
C GLU A 78 6.44 -1.60 -17.92
N GLY A 79 5.97 -1.42 -16.69
CA GLY A 79 5.29 -0.21 -16.24
C GLY A 79 3.77 -0.20 -16.47
N SER A 80 3.21 -1.19 -17.17
CA SER A 80 1.75 -1.35 -17.26
C SER A 80 1.16 -2.11 -16.06
N THR A 81 -0.11 -1.86 -15.74
CA THR A 81 -0.85 -2.63 -14.72
C THR A 81 -0.88 -4.12 -15.05
N ALA A 82 -1.03 -4.48 -16.33
CA ALA A 82 -0.99 -5.87 -16.79
C ALA A 82 0.36 -6.54 -16.47
N TYR A 83 1.48 -5.84 -16.68
CA TYR A 83 2.81 -6.33 -16.30
C TYR A 83 2.96 -6.48 -14.79
N LEU A 84 2.48 -5.51 -14.01
CA LEU A 84 2.53 -5.61 -12.56
C LEU A 84 1.72 -6.81 -12.05
N ILE A 85 0.51 -7.03 -12.58
CA ILE A 85 -0.32 -8.21 -12.27
C ILE A 85 0.42 -9.50 -12.62
N ALA A 86 0.99 -9.61 -13.82
CA ALA A 86 1.72 -10.79 -14.26
C ALA A 86 2.92 -11.09 -13.35
N LYS A 87 3.75 -10.08 -13.08
CA LYS A 87 4.95 -10.17 -12.23
C LYS A 87 4.60 -10.56 -10.79
N LEU A 88 3.64 -9.89 -10.18
CA LEU A 88 3.24 -10.18 -8.80
C LEU A 88 2.50 -11.52 -8.65
N SER A 89 2.02 -12.10 -9.75
CA SER A 89 1.44 -13.44 -9.79
C SER A 89 2.49 -14.56 -9.88
N GLU A 90 3.78 -14.22 -9.91
CA GLU A 90 4.87 -15.19 -9.76
C GLU A 90 5.10 -15.55 -8.28
N ASP A 91 5.66 -16.73 -8.05
CA ASP A 91 5.82 -17.28 -6.70
C ASP A 91 6.69 -16.36 -5.83
N GLY A 92 6.09 -15.82 -4.77
CA GLY A 92 6.78 -15.01 -3.77
C GLY A 92 6.88 -13.51 -4.09
N GLU A 93 6.61 -13.07 -5.32
CA GLU A 93 6.73 -11.66 -5.71
C GLU A 93 5.72 -10.76 -5.00
N LEU A 94 4.45 -11.15 -4.93
CA LEU A 94 3.45 -10.42 -4.13
C LEU A 94 3.84 -10.36 -2.66
N LYS A 95 4.32 -11.47 -2.08
CA LYS A 95 4.73 -11.50 -0.66
C LYS A 95 5.89 -10.52 -0.42
N LYS A 96 6.91 -10.54 -1.29
CA LYS A 96 8.06 -9.64 -1.22
C LYS A 96 7.62 -8.18 -1.32
N LEU A 97 6.74 -7.85 -2.27
CA LEU A 97 6.19 -6.50 -2.40
C LEU A 97 5.45 -6.06 -1.14
N LEU A 98 4.57 -6.90 -0.61
CA LEU A 98 3.80 -6.56 0.60
C LEU A 98 4.71 -6.38 1.81
N ASP A 99 5.68 -7.27 2.02
CA ASP A 99 6.59 -7.17 3.17
C ASP A 99 7.51 -5.95 3.07
N ASN A 100 8.02 -5.63 1.87
CA ASN A 100 8.81 -4.42 1.63
C ASN A 100 7.97 -3.15 1.77
N GLY A 101 6.76 -3.13 1.22
CA GLY A 101 5.83 -2.01 1.32
C GLY A 101 5.44 -1.73 2.77
N VAL A 102 5.23 -2.77 3.59
CA VAL A 102 4.97 -2.62 5.03
C VAL A 102 6.15 -1.93 5.71
N LYS A 103 7.39 -2.36 5.43
CA LYS A 103 8.60 -1.72 5.99
C LYS A 103 8.74 -0.27 5.57
N ASP A 104 8.42 0.05 4.33
CA ASP A 104 8.44 1.43 3.85
C ASP A 104 7.33 2.28 4.51
N LEU A 105 6.13 1.73 4.71
CA LEU A 105 5.06 2.41 5.45
C LEU A 105 5.41 2.62 6.92
N GLU A 106 6.05 1.65 7.58
CA GLU A 106 6.55 1.78 8.97
C GLU A 106 7.58 2.90 9.09
N ASP A 107 8.60 2.91 8.22
CA ASP A 107 9.63 3.96 8.21
C ASP A 107 9.02 5.34 7.95
N PHE A 108 8.01 5.40 7.08
CA PHE A 108 7.38 6.64 6.67
C PHE A 108 6.38 7.17 7.69
N ASP A 109 5.61 6.29 8.35
CA ASP A 109 4.77 6.66 9.49
C ASP A 109 5.61 7.20 10.65
N PHE A 110 6.75 6.58 10.93
CA PHE A 110 7.71 7.10 11.89
C PHE A 110 8.21 8.50 11.50
N TRP A 111 8.52 8.72 10.22
CA TRP A 111 8.90 10.04 9.72
C TRP A 111 7.77 11.09 9.90
N LEU A 112 6.51 10.74 9.61
CA LEU A 112 5.36 11.62 9.83
C LEU A 112 5.25 12.05 11.30
N ASN A 113 5.47 11.11 12.22
CA ASN A 113 5.48 11.40 13.66
C ASN A 113 6.63 12.35 14.04
N MET A 114 7.86 12.04 13.62
CA MET A 114 9.06 12.84 13.90
C MET A 114 8.93 14.30 13.40
N GLU A 115 8.27 14.50 12.26
CA GLU A 115 8.09 15.82 11.63
C GLU A 115 6.83 16.58 12.10
N GLY A 116 6.09 16.04 13.08
CA GLY A 116 4.89 16.67 13.64
C GLY A 116 3.68 16.68 12.70
N TYR A 117 3.65 15.79 11.70
CA TYR A 117 2.44 15.54 10.91
C TYR A 117 1.41 14.72 11.68
N VAL A 118 1.86 13.91 12.64
CA VAL A 118 1.04 13.07 13.50
C VAL A 118 1.55 13.19 14.92
N GLU A 119 0.64 13.29 15.88
CA GLU A 119 0.97 13.26 17.31
C GLU A 119 0.02 12.30 18.04
N ASN A 120 0.57 11.32 18.76
CA ASN A 120 -0.20 10.32 19.52
C ASN A 120 -1.35 9.66 18.73
N GLY A 121 -1.08 9.32 17.45
CA GLY A 121 -2.06 8.69 16.56
C GLY A 121 -3.13 9.65 16.01
N VAL A 122 -2.97 10.96 16.16
CA VAL A 122 -3.89 11.99 15.64
C VAL A 122 -3.20 12.78 14.52
N ALA A 123 -3.91 13.00 13.41
CA ALA A 123 -3.45 13.87 12.34
C ALA A 123 -3.32 15.33 12.80
N SER A 124 -2.23 16.01 12.47
CA SER A 124 -2.09 17.45 12.70
C SER A 124 -2.69 18.27 11.55
N GLU A 125 -2.93 19.56 11.78
CA GLU A 125 -3.36 20.49 10.72
C GLU A 125 -2.36 20.52 9.55
N LYS A 126 -1.06 20.36 9.85
CA LYS A 126 0.00 20.24 8.84
C LYS A 126 -0.25 19.09 7.87
N LEU A 127 -0.65 17.92 8.38
CA LEU A 127 -0.97 16.76 7.54
C LEU A 127 -2.28 16.94 6.76
N ILE A 128 -3.30 17.54 7.39
CA ILE A 128 -4.59 17.79 6.76
C ILE A 128 -4.43 18.73 5.55
N THR A 129 -3.62 19.77 5.70
CA THR A 129 -3.41 20.81 4.68
C THR A 129 -2.41 20.40 3.60
N GLN A 130 -1.39 19.59 3.93
CA GLN A 130 -0.43 19.05 2.97
C GLN A 130 -1.10 17.96 2.13
N LYS A 131 -1.42 18.24 0.85
CA LYS A 131 -2.09 17.28 -0.04
C LYS A 131 -1.14 16.38 -0.82
N GLU A 132 0.10 16.83 -0.99
CA GLU A 132 1.09 16.20 -1.85
C GLU A 132 2.38 15.93 -1.07
N TRP A 133 3.14 14.94 -1.53
CA TRP A 133 4.50 14.71 -1.05
C TRP A 133 5.43 15.83 -1.51
N PHE A 134 6.42 16.20 -0.69
CA PHE A 134 7.42 17.23 -1.06
C PHE A 134 8.28 16.73 -2.23
N ASN A 135 8.39 17.56 -3.27
CA ASN A 135 9.37 17.38 -4.35
C ASN A 135 10.71 17.98 -3.97
#